data_AF-A0A165DSX4-F1
#
_entry.id   AF-A0A165DSX4-F1
#
_cell.length_a   1.000
_cell.length_b   1.000
_cell.length_c   1.000
_cell.angle_alpha   90.00
_cell.angle_beta   90.00
_cell.angle_gamma   90.00
#
_symmetry.space_group_name_H-M   'P 1'
#
loop_
_entity.id
_entity.type
_entity.pdbx_description
1 polymer ?
#
loop_
_entity_poly.entity_id
_entity_poly.type
_entity_poly.pdbx_seq_one_letter_code
_entity_poly.pdbx_strand_id
1 'polypeptide(L)'
;MNIVREINKINERELELGATGSWHDDYKDSAYVFVGGLHPDLTEGDVITIFSQYGEVMDINLPRDKITGKTKGFGFLMYEDQRSTILAVDNLNGAKVLERTLRVDHVRNYKQPKVKGEEGEWQEREEQSLNAKPEIIMGSFHIVLQRSHALTVFIRSVRGECRVGIIRG
;
A
#
# COMPACT_ATOMS: atom_id res chain seq x y z
N MET A 1 8.75 0.00 25.22
CA MET A 1 8.37 -1.12 24.33
C MET A 1 8.67 -0.73 22.88
N ASN A 2 9.38 -1.57 22.13
CA ASN A 2 9.69 -1.29 20.72
C ASN A 2 8.66 -2.03 19.85
N ILE A 3 7.64 -1.30 19.39
CA ILE A 3 6.46 -1.85 18.68
C ILE A 3 6.86 -2.68 17.46
N VAL A 4 7.92 -2.26 16.74
CA VAL A 4 8.47 -3.01 15.60
C VAL A 4 8.92 -4.42 16.01
N ARG A 5 9.58 -4.55 17.17
CA ARG A 5 10.04 -5.85 17.67
C ARG A 5 8.88 -6.73 18.16
N GLU A 6 7.75 -6.14 18.53
CA GLU A 6 6.57 -6.88 18.97
C GLU A 6 5.85 -7.50 17.79
N ILE A 7 5.62 -6.72 16.74
CA ILE A 7 5.01 -7.22 15.50
C ILE A 7 5.84 -8.33 14.88
N ASN A 8 7.17 -8.17 14.79
CA ASN A 8 8.03 -9.22 14.24
C ASN A 8 7.99 -10.51 15.08
N LYS A 9 7.88 -10.39 16.42
CA LYS A 9 7.68 -11.55 17.30
C LYS A 9 6.32 -12.22 17.14
N ILE A 10 5.28 -11.45 16.83
CA ILE A 10 3.94 -11.99 16.55
C ILE A 10 4.02 -12.81 15.26
N ASN A 11 4.63 -12.26 14.21
CA ASN A 11 4.81 -12.95 12.94
C ASN A 11 5.64 -14.24 13.07
N GLU A 12 6.75 -14.20 13.81
CA GLU A 12 7.57 -15.38 14.11
C GLU A 12 6.75 -16.46 14.85
N ARG A 13 5.97 -16.07 15.85
CA ARG A 13 5.13 -16.99 16.62
C ARG A 13 4.00 -17.57 15.79
N GLU A 14 3.39 -16.79 14.89
CA GLU A 14 2.35 -17.30 13.98
C GLU A 14 2.91 -18.34 13.01
N LEU A 15 4.13 -18.10 12.49
CA LEU A 15 4.82 -19.05 11.63
C LEU A 15 5.13 -20.37 12.37
N GLU A 16 5.52 -20.30 13.65
CA GLU A 16 5.79 -21.48 14.49
C GLU A 16 4.54 -22.30 14.81
N LEU A 17 3.41 -21.63 15.05
CA LEU A 17 2.15 -22.28 15.42
C LEU A 17 1.38 -22.83 14.21
N GLY A 18 1.74 -22.44 12.99
CA GLY A 18 1.09 -22.93 11.75
C GLY A 18 -0.42 -22.65 11.72
N ALA A 19 -0.85 -21.57 12.39
CA ALA A 19 -2.27 -21.25 12.55
C ALA A 19 -2.90 -20.85 11.21
N THR A 20 -4.13 -21.31 10.97
CA THR A 20 -4.90 -21.02 9.75
C THR A 20 -5.41 -19.57 9.67
N GLY A 21 -5.41 -18.86 10.80
CA GLY A 21 -5.83 -17.46 10.89
C GLY A 21 -4.68 -16.60 11.37
N SER A 22 -4.42 -15.52 10.65
CA SER A 22 -3.41 -14.53 11.01
C SER A 22 -4.06 -13.31 11.65
N TRP A 23 -3.36 -12.65 12.57
CA TRP A 23 -3.78 -11.39 13.19
C TRP A 23 -4.10 -10.28 12.17
N HIS A 24 -3.66 -10.40 10.92
CA HIS A 24 -4.03 -9.51 9.81
C HIS A 24 -5.52 -9.58 9.44
N ASP A 25 -6.22 -10.66 9.81
CA ASP A 25 -7.62 -10.87 9.46
C ASP A 25 -8.57 -9.81 10.06
N ASP A 26 -8.14 -9.24 11.16
CA ASP A 26 -8.79 -8.13 11.85
C ASP A 26 -8.84 -6.82 11.04
N TYR A 27 -8.05 -6.74 9.97
CA TYR A 27 -7.87 -5.57 9.11
C TYR A 27 -8.36 -5.83 7.68
N LYS A 28 -9.21 -6.85 7.47
CA LYS A 28 -9.79 -7.20 6.16
C LYS A 28 -10.52 -6.07 5.46
N ASP A 29 -11.17 -5.23 6.25
CA ASP A 29 -11.99 -4.15 5.73
C ASP A 29 -11.20 -2.85 5.46
N SER A 30 -9.86 -2.87 5.58
CA SER A 30 -9.03 -1.68 5.34
C SER A 30 -7.77 -2.00 4.55
N ALA A 31 -7.60 -1.29 3.43
CA ALA A 31 -6.39 -1.34 2.60
C ALA A 31 -5.34 -0.26 2.97
N TYR A 32 -5.48 0.37 4.14
CA TYR A 32 -4.58 1.43 4.59
C TYR A 32 -3.47 0.91 5.50
N VAL A 33 -2.27 1.42 5.23
CA VAL A 33 -1.04 1.13 5.96
C VAL A 33 -0.45 2.43 6.50
N PHE A 34 -0.06 2.41 7.76
CA PHE A 34 0.74 3.46 8.37
C PHE A 34 2.21 3.20 8.10
N VAL A 35 2.92 4.22 7.64
CA VAL A 35 4.36 4.18 7.41
C VAL A 35 5.00 5.25 8.30
N GLY A 36 5.92 4.84 9.17
CA GLY A 36 6.65 5.72 10.07
C GLY A 36 8.16 5.48 10.00
N GLY A 37 8.93 6.44 10.50
CA GLY A 37 10.39 6.33 10.52
C GLY A 37 11.05 6.71 9.19
N LEU A 38 10.30 7.31 8.26
CA LEU A 38 10.81 7.81 7.00
C LEU A 38 11.86 8.92 7.24
N HIS A 39 12.88 8.95 6.38
CA HIS A 39 13.86 10.03 6.36
C HIS A 39 13.20 11.31 5.82
N PRO A 40 13.50 12.51 6.38
CA PRO A 40 12.90 13.77 5.94
C PRO A 40 13.19 14.11 4.47
N ASP A 41 14.27 13.57 3.91
CA ASP A 41 14.67 13.80 2.52
C ASP A 41 14.00 12.85 1.52
N LEU A 42 13.22 11.86 1.98
CA LEU A 42 12.46 10.98 1.09
C LEU A 42 11.25 11.72 0.52
N THR A 43 11.11 11.63 -0.80
CA THR A 43 9.96 12.18 -1.53
C THR A 43 8.81 11.17 -1.59
N GLU A 44 7.60 11.63 -1.95
CA GLU A 44 6.47 10.71 -2.16
C GLU A 44 6.78 9.64 -3.21
N GLY A 45 7.49 9.99 -4.28
CA GLY A 45 7.90 9.06 -5.34
C GLY A 45 8.84 7.97 -4.86
N ASP A 46 9.77 8.30 -3.95
CA ASP A 46 10.68 7.30 -3.37
C ASP A 46 9.93 6.30 -2.49
N VAL A 47 8.97 6.81 -1.70
CA VAL A 47 8.12 5.95 -0.87
C VAL A 47 7.26 5.05 -1.76
N ILE A 48 6.62 5.57 -2.81
CA ILE A 48 5.86 4.75 -3.75
C ILE A 48 6.78 3.66 -4.33
N THR A 49 7.97 4.00 -4.80
CA THR A 49 8.90 3.04 -5.41
C THR A 49 9.25 1.88 -4.47
N ILE A 50 9.48 2.15 -3.18
CA ILE A 50 9.78 1.12 -2.18
C ILE A 50 8.54 0.24 -1.92
N PHE A 51 7.37 0.84 -1.80
CA PHE A 51 6.14 0.13 -1.43
C PHE A 51 5.47 -0.59 -2.61
N SER A 52 5.76 -0.16 -3.85
CA SER A 52 5.28 -0.79 -5.09
C SER A 52 5.79 -2.22 -5.30
N GLN A 53 6.82 -2.66 -4.56
CA GLN A 53 7.33 -4.03 -4.68
C GLN A 53 6.37 -5.09 -4.12
N TYR A 54 5.42 -4.70 -3.26
CA TYR A 54 4.45 -5.61 -2.64
C TYR A 54 3.03 -5.49 -3.19
N GLY A 55 2.75 -4.44 -3.98
CA GLY A 55 1.44 -4.22 -4.58
C GLY A 55 1.31 -2.84 -5.21
N GLU A 56 0.20 -2.61 -5.90
CA GLU A 56 -0.08 -1.31 -6.51
C GLU A 56 -0.57 -0.30 -5.47
N VAL A 57 0.10 0.85 -5.43
CA VAL A 57 -0.21 1.95 -4.50
C VAL A 57 -1.23 2.86 -5.17
N MET A 58 -2.40 2.98 -4.55
CA MET A 58 -3.52 3.79 -5.07
C MET A 58 -3.49 5.22 -4.57
N ASP A 59 -3.17 5.41 -3.29
CA ASP A 59 -3.05 6.74 -2.71
C ASP A 59 -1.93 6.79 -1.67
N ILE A 60 -1.31 7.96 -1.56
CA ILE A 60 -0.31 8.26 -0.57
C ILE A 60 -0.56 9.64 0.02
N ASN A 61 -0.56 9.70 1.35
CA ASN A 61 -0.62 10.93 2.10
C ASN A 61 0.60 11.05 3.01
N LEU A 62 1.46 12.02 2.70
CA LEU A 62 2.65 12.35 3.48
C LEU A 62 2.49 13.77 4.05
N PRO A 63 2.05 13.89 5.32
CA PRO A 63 1.93 15.18 5.97
C PRO A 63 3.27 15.90 6.05
N ARG A 64 3.35 17.06 5.39
CA ARG A 64 4.48 17.97 5.47
C ARG A 64 4.19 19.10 6.44
N ASP A 65 5.22 19.58 7.10
CA ASP A 65 5.13 20.77 7.94
C ASP A 65 4.97 22.03 7.07
N LYS A 66 4.06 22.93 7.45
CA LYS A 66 3.70 24.12 6.65
C LYS A 66 4.79 25.19 6.69
N ILE A 67 5.60 25.21 7.74
CA ILE A 67 6.63 26.22 7.95
C ILE A 67 7.94 25.78 7.29
N THR A 68 8.37 24.55 7.57
CA THR A 68 9.67 24.04 7.09
C THR A 68 9.58 23.32 5.74
N GLY A 69 8.38 22.94 5.29
CA GLY A 69 8.18 22.13 4.08
C GLY A 69 8.65 20.68 4.18
N LYS A 70 9.23 20.28 5.33
CA LYS A 70 9.80 18.95 5.55
C LYS A 70 8.69 17.94 5.89
N THR A 71 8.89 16.69 5.51
CA THR A 71 7.96 15.60 5.88
C THR A 71 8.07 15.34 7.39
N LYS A 72 6.95 15.00 8.03
CA LYS A 72 6.94 14.67 9.46
C LYS A 72 7.58 13.30 9.79
N GLY A 73 8.12 12.60 8.79
CA GLY A 73 8.70 11.26 8.95
C GLY A 73 7.66 10.14 9.10
N PHE A 74 6.40 10.43 8.77
CA PHE A 74 5.33 9.44 8.70
C PHE A 74 4.36 9.78 7.56
N GLY A 75 3.64 8.77 7.10
CA GLY A 75 2.63 8.86 6.05
C GLY A 75 1.65 7.72 6.12
N PHE A 76 0.61 7.82 5.32
CA PHE A 76 -0.41 6.80 5.14
C PHE A 76 -0.46 6.43 3.67
N LEU A 77 -0.54 5.13 3.41
CA LEU A 77 -0.52 4.57 2.08
C LEU A 77 -1.71 3.64 1.91
N MET A 78 -2.38 3.74 0.78
CA MET A 78 -3.48 2.86 0.37
C MET A 78 -3.00 1.94 -0.74
N TYR A 79 -3.18 0.64 -0.54
CA TYR A 79 -2.98 -0.36 -1.59
C TYR A 79 -4.29 -0.63 -2.33
N GLU A 80 -4.18 -1.17 -3.54
CA GLU A 80 -5.34 -1.72 -4.27
C GLU A 80 -5.91 -2.96 -3.56
N ASP A 81 -5.03 -3.88 -3.15
CA ASP A 81 -5.42 -5.13 -2.49
C ASP A 81 -4.97 -5.17 -1.02
N GLN A 82 -5.83 -5.70 -0.16
CA GLN A 82 -5.54 -5.90 1.25
C GLN A 82 -4.38 -6.89 1.44
N ARG A 83 -4.20 -7.90 0.58
CA ARG A 83 -3.07 -8.83 0.68
C ARG A 83 -1.72 -8.12 0.54
N SER A 84 -1.67 -7.07 -0.26
CA SER A 84 -0.48 -6.22 -0.41
C SER A 84 -0.12 -5.50 0.90
N THR A 85 -1.14 -5.11 1.68
CA THR A 85 -0.93 -4.51 3.00
C THR A 85 -0.28 -5.49 3.98
N ILE A 86 -0.69 -6.76 3.94
CA ILE A 86 -0.17 -7.84 4.80
C ILE A 86 1.31 -8.04 4.48
N LEU A 87 1.62 -8.24 3.20
CA LEU A 87 2.99 -8.41 2.72
C LEU A 87 3.89 -7.22 3.07
N ALA A 88 3.38 -5.99 2.94
CA ALA A 88 4.12 -4.79 3.28
C ALA A 88 4.40 -4.71 4.79
N VAL A 89 3.42 -5.00 5.64
CA VAL A 89 3.59 -4.99 7.10
C VAL A 89 4.60 -6.06 7.53
N ASP A 90 4.52 -7.26 6.97
CA ASP A 90 5.39 -8.36 7.38
C ASP A 90 6.85 -8.15 6.97
N ASN A 91 7.09 -7.62 5.78
CA ASN A 91 8.44 -7.55 5.21
C ASN A 91 9.11 -6.19 5.40
N LEU A 92 8.36 -5.09 5.46
CA LEU A 92 8.94 -3.74 5.60
C LEU A 92 9.00 -3.26 7.05
N ASN A 93 8.28 -3.89 7.98
CA ASN A 93 8.33 -3.48 9.36
C ASN A 93 9.70 -3.81 10.00
N GLY A 94 10.43 -2.75 10.37
CA GLY A 94 11.80 -2.85 10.86
C GLY A 94 12.88 -2.83 9.79
N ALA A 95 12.52 -2.68 8.51
CA ALA A 95 13.48 -2.46 7.43
C ALA A 95 14.26 -1.16 7.66
N LYS A 96 15.55 -1.13 7.31
CA LYS A 96 16.39 0.07 7.43
C LYS A 96 16.48 0.80 6.09
N VAL A 97 16.03 2.04 6.05
CA VAL A 97 16.14 2.94 4.89
C VAL A 97 16.87 4.20 5.33
N LEU A 98 17.98 4.55 4.66
CA LEU A 98 18.79 5.73 4.97
C LEU A 98 19.10 5.86 6.47
N GLU A 99 19.60 4.78 7.07
CA GLU A 99 19.97 4.67 8.49
C GLU A 99 18.81 4.75 9.51
N ARG A 100 17.56 4.86 9.06
CA ARG A 100 16.38 4.84 9.92
C ARG A 100 15.60 3.54 9.75
N THR A 101 15.08 3.01 10.85
CA THR A 101 14.18 1.85 10.83
C THR A 101 12.77 2.31 10.50
N LEU A 102 12.19 1.75 9.45
CA LEU A 102 10.80 1.93 9.11
C LEU A 102 9.90 1.17 10.10
N ARG A 103 8.76 1.77 10.39
CA ARG A 103 7.64 1.14 11.09
C ARG A 103 6.49 1.07 10.11
N VAL A 104 5.95 -0.13 9.92
CA VAL A 104 4.81 -0.37 9.04
C VAL A 104 3.73 -1.08 9.84
N ASP A 105 2.49 -0.59 9.77
CA ASP A 105 1.39 -1.05 10.64
C ASP A 105 0.04 -0.93 9.92
N HIS A 106 -0.92 -1.80 10.24
CA HIS A 106 -2.25 -1.71 9.65
C HIS A 106 -3.10 -0.63 10.30
N VAL A 107 -3.96 0.03 9.53
CA VAL A 107 -4.85 1.07 10.03
C VAL A 107 -6.30 0.68 9.75
N ARG A 108 -7.13 0.50 10.79
CA ARG A 108 -8.53 0.05 10.61
C ARG A 108 -9.47 1.10 10.02
N ASN A 109 -9.30 2.37 10.41
CA ASN A 109 -10.24 3.43 10.01
C ASN A 109 -9.46 4.71 9.70
N TYR A 110 -8.75 4.68 8.57
CA TYR A 110 -8.03 5.87 8.13
C TYR A 110 -8.99 6.88 7.53
N LYS A 111 -9.04 8.08 8.11
CA LYS A 111 -9.72 9.23 7.51
C LYS A 111 -8.68 10.10 6.83
N GLN A 112 -8.72 10.15 5.50
CA GLN A 112 -7.85 11.05 4.77
C GLN A 112 -8.12 12.50 5.21
N PRO A 113 -7.10 13.29 5.58
CA PRO A 113 -7.28 14.69 5.85
C PRO A 113 -7.67 15.40 4.54
N LYS A 114 -8.73 16.23 4.60
CA LYS A 114 -9.21 17.01 3.47
C LYS A 114 -8.08 17.89 2.92
N VAL A 115 -7.82 17.80 1.63
CA VAL A 115 -6.85 18.67 0.95
C VAL A 115 -7.54 20.01 0.73
N LYS A 116 -6.90 21.11 1.14
CA LYS A 116 -7.41 22.45 0.87
C LYS A 116 -6.98 22.82 -0.54
N GLY A 117 -7.93 22.96 -1.46
CA GLY A 117 -7.64 23.38 -2.83
C GLY A 117 -7.06 24.80 -2.89
N GLU A 118 -6.52 25.18 -4.04
CA GLU A 118 -5.88 26.48 -4.28
C GLU A 118 -6.82 27.68 -4.01
N GLU A 119 -8.13 27.46 -4.02
CA GLU A 119 -9.17 28.48 -3.75
C GLU A 119 -9.65 28.50 -2.28
N GLY A 120 -8.98 27.77 -1.38
CA GLY A 120 -9.32 27.77 0.04
C GLY A 120 -10.53 26.91 0.42
N GLU A 121 -11.14 26.21 -0.54
CA GLU A 121 -12.17 25.21 -0.30
C GLU A 121 -11.56 23.88 0.20
N TRP A 122 -12.22 23.29 1.21
CA TRP A 122 -11.90 21.93 1.64
C TRP A 122 -12.47 20.97 0.61
N GLN A 123 -11.63 20.51 -0.31
CA GLN A 123 -12.03 19.45 -1.23
C GLN A 123 -11.92 18.13 -0.46
N GLU A 124 -13.07 17.52 -0.22
CA GLU A 124 -13.14 16.10 0.03
C GLU A 124 -12.62 15.46 -1.26
N ARG A 125 -11.43 14.85 -1.24
CA ARG A 125 -11.05 13.97 -2.35
C ARG A 125 -12.20 13.01 -2.47
N GLU A 126 -12.88 13.00 -3.63
CA GLU A 126 -13.88 11.99 -3.92
C GLU A 126 -13.27 10.67 -3.46
N GLU A 127 -13.89 10.03 -2.47
CA GLU A 127 -13.53 8.68 -2.09
C GLU A 127 -13.59 7.91 -3.40
N GLN A 128 -12.44 7.64 -4.02
CA GLN A 128 -12.39 6.70 -5.10
C GLN A 128 -12.79 5.39 -4.42
N SER A 129 -14.06 5.04 -4.59
CA SER A 129 -14.68 3.83 -4.10
C SER A 129 -14.05 2.68 -4.87
N LEU A 130 -12.81 2.36 -4.54
CA LEU A 130 -12.08 1.26 -5.15
C LEU A 130 -12.35 0.04 -4.28
N ASN A 131 -13.45 -0.63 -4.60
CA ASN A 131 -13.59 -2.08 -4.74
C ASN A 131 -12.87 -3.01 -3.73
N ALA A 132 -12.67 -2.63 -2.47
CA ALA A 132 -12.22 -3.56 -1.44
C ALA A 132 -13.37 -4.45 -0.91
N LYS A 133 -14.27 -4.92 -1.78
CA LYS A 133 -15.17 -6.03 -1.50
C LYS A 133 -15.56 -6.71 -2.82
N PRO A 134 -15.04 -7.91 -3.14
CA PRO A 134 -15.74 -8.75 -4.10
C PRO A 134 -17.11 -9.07 -3.49
N GLU A 135 -18.20 -8.74 -4.20
CA GLU A 135 -19.50 -9.31 -3.85
C GLU A 135 -19.36 -10.84 -3.89
N ILE A 136 -19.59 -11.48 -2.74
CA ILE A 136 -19.74 -12.93 -2.69
C ILE A 136 -21.07 -13.23 -3.36
N ILE A 137 -21.07 -13.36 -4.68
CA ILE A 137 -22.21 -13.90 -5.42
C ILE A 137 -22.22 -15.39 -5.10
N MET A 138 -22.97 -15.76 -4.07
CA MET A 138 -23.39 -17.14 -3.86
C MET A 138 -24.32 -17.52 -5.04
N GLY A 139 -23.74 -17.97 -6.13
CA GLY A 139 -24.52 -18.44 -7.28
C GLY A 139 -23.77 -18.36 -8.59
N SER A 140 -23.33 -19.54 -9.04
CA SER A 140 -23.19 -19.91 -10.46
C SER A 140 -22.06 -19.23 -11.25
N PHE A 141 -21.02 -20.03 -11.51
CA PHE A 141 -20.05 -19.88 -12.59
C PHE A 141 -20.65 -19.22 -13.84
N HIS A 142 -20.18 -18.03 -14.22
CA HIS A 142 -20.10 -17.57 -15.61
C HIS A 142 -18.88 -16.63 -15.75
N ILE A 143 -17.89 -17.07 -16.53
CA ILE A 143 -16.75 -16.26 -16.95
C ILE A 143 -17.27 -15.27 -18.01
N VAL A 144 -17.28 -13.98 -17.71
CA VAL A 144 -17.48 -12.94 -18.72
C VAL A 144 -16.14 -12.26 -18.98
N LEU A 145 -15.59 -12.55 -20.16
CA LEU A 145 -14.37 -11.94 -20.70
C LEU A 145 -14.70 -10.51 -21.16
N GLN A 146 -14.37 -9.50 -20.36
CA GLN A 146 -14.53 -8.11 -20.77
C GLN A 146 -13.29 -7.64 -21.56
N ARG A 147 -13.44 -7.51 -22.88
CA ARG A 147 -12.46 -6.87 -23.76
C ARG A 147 -12.51 -5.35 -23.54
N SER A 148 -11.46 -4.78 -22.95
CA SER A 148 -11.19 -3.34 -23.01
C SER A 148 -10.24 -3.04 -24.17
N HIS A 149 -10.67 -2.16 -25.07
CA HIS A 149 -9.82 -1.51 -26.07
C HIS A 149 -8.99 -0.43 -25.40
N ALA A 150 -7.69 -0.69 -25.24
CA ALA A 150 -6.58 0.18 -25.64
C ALA A 150 -5.34 -0.20 -24.81
N LEU A 151 -4.26 -0.57 -25.52
CA LEU A 151 -2.90 -0.86 -25.03
C LEU A 151 -2.73 -2.15 -24.22
N THR A 152 -2.58 -3.25 -24.95
CA THR A 152 -1.99 -4.48 -24.43
C THR A 152 -0.49 -4.31 -24.30
N VAL A 153 0.01 -4.08 -23.08
CA VAL A 153 1.43 -4.26 -22.76
C VAL A 153 1.65 -5.75 -22.47
N PHE A 154 2.35 -6.44 -23.36
CA PHE A 154 2.69 -7.85 -23.17
C PHE A 154 4.06 -7.96 -22.51
N ILE A 155 4.11 -8.44 -21.26
CA ILE A 155 5.35 -8.91 -20.66
C ILE A 155 5.46 -10.40 -20.96
N ARG A 156 6.15 -10.74 -22.06
CA ARG A 156 6.42 -12.15 -22.39
C ARG A 156 7.77 -12.55 -21.78
N SER A 157 7.72 -13.23 -20.64
CA SER A 157 8.90 -13.85 -20.05
C SER A 157 9.31 -15.08 -20.87
N VAL A 158 10.40 -14.96 -21.64
CA VAL A 158 11.10 -16.11 -22.20
C VAL A 158 12.59 -15.91 -21.91
N ARG A 159 13.13 -16.73 -20.99
CA ARG A 159 14.57 -16.89 -20.70
C ARG A 159 15.32 -15.64 -20.22
N GLY A 160 14.80 -14.94 -19.22
CA GLY A 160 15.65 -14.15 -18.30
C GLY A 160 16.14 -12.78 -18.80
N GLU A 161 15.59 -12.23 -19.88
CA GLU A 161 15.84 -10.84 -20.27
C GLU A 161 14.53 -10.07 -20.43
N CYS A 162 14.31 -9.05 -19.59
CA CYS A 162 13.19 -8.13 -19.70
C CYS A 162 13.55 -6.99 -20.66
N ARG A 163 12.91 -6.94 -21.84
CA ARG A 163 12.95 -5.77 -22.72
C ARG A 163 11.55 -5.18 -22.85
N VAL A 164 11.43 -3.90 -22.49
CA VAL A 164 10.20 -3.11 -22.66
C VAL A 164 10.22 -2.50 -24.06
N GLY A 165 9.23 -2.81 -24.88
CA GLY A 165 9.04 -2.22 -26.20
C GLY A 165 7.66 -1.56 -26.29
N ILE A 166 7.62 -0.31 -26.75
CA ILE A 166 6.39 0.44 -27.01
C ILE A 166 6.16 0.44 -28.53
N ILE A 167 5.08 -0.17 -28.99
CA ILE A 167 4.65 -0.09 -30.39
C ILE A 167 3.68 1.09 -30.49
N ARG A 168 4.06 2.13 -31.24
CA ARG A 168 3.14 3.23 -31.59
C ARG A 168 2.30 2.77 -32.78
N GLY A 169 0.98 2.71 -32.59
CA GLY A 169 0.01 2.69 -33.68
C GLY A 169 -0.26 4.11 -34.17
#